data_AF-A0A5S4TEK1-F1
#
_entry.id   AF-A0A5S4TEK1-F1
#
_cell.length_a   1.000
_cell.length_b   1.000
_cell.length_c   1.000
_cell.angle_alpha   90.00
_cell.angle_beta   90.00
_cell.angle_gamma   90.00
#
_symmetry.space_group_name_H-M   'P 1'
#
loop_
_entity.id
_entity.type
_entity.pdbx_description
1 polymer ?
#
loop_
_entity_poly.entity_id
_entity_poly.type
_entity_poly.pdbx_seq_one_letter_code
_entity_poly.pdbx_strand_id
1 'polypeptide(L)'
;MKETVYFGTYTRRTSQGIYKADFDTETGQLANLELFAAEPSPTYLAFDQHQHLYTVGSEDDKGGIAAYQTDGSLLNHVVEEGAPHCYVAVDEKRD
;
A
#
# COMPACT_ATOMS: atom_id res chain seq x y z
N MET A 1 -14.75 10.49 -15.79
CA MET A 1 -14.45 10.99 -14.43
C MET A 1 -13.08 10.46 -14.02
N LYS A 2 -12.26 11.23 -13.30
CA LYS A 2 -10.96 10.75 -12.80
C LYS A 2 -11.07 10.21 -11.38
N GLU A 3 -10.50 9.03 -11.15
CA GLU A 3 -10.36 8.38 -9.84
C GLU A 3 -8.89 8.09 -9.55
N THR A 4 -8.52 7.91 -8.29
CA THR A 4 -7.16 7.48 -7.90
C THR A 4 -7.14 5.98 -7.67
N VAL A 5 -6.19 5.28 -8.28
CA VAL A 5 -5.95 3.84 -8.08
C VAL A 5 -4.57 3.64 -7.49
N TYR A 6 -4.46 2.71 -6.54
CA TYR A 6 -3.22 2.34 -5.87
C TYR A 6 -2.74 0.95 -6.31
N PHE A 7 -1.42 0.77 -6.36
CA PHE A 7 -0.77 -0.46 -6.81
C PHE A 7 0.19 -0.97 -5.74
N GLY A 8 -0.13 -2.15 -5.20
CA GLY A 8 0.80 -2.96 -4.43
C GLY A 8 1.76 -3.70 -5.36
N THR A 9 2.99 -3.96 -4.92
CA THR A 9 4.04 -4.51 -5.79
C THR A 9 4.99 -5.46 -5.07
N TYR A 10 5.77 -6.21 -5.86
CA TYR A 10 7.05 -6.75 -5.41
C TYR A 10 8.17 -5.78 -5.74
N THR A 11 9.05 -5.49 -4.79
CA THR A 11 10.23 -4.63 -4.98
C THR A 11 11.50 -5.39 -5.37
N ARG A 12 11.35 -6.60 -5.93
CA ARG A 12 12.46 -7.49 -6.33
C ARG A 12 13.28 -7.01 -7.53
N ARG A 13 12.82 -5.98 -8.23
CA ARG A 13 13.43 -5.46 -9.46
C ARG A 13 13.43 -3.94 -9.46
N THR A 14 12.55 -3.32 -10.26
CA THR A 14 12.52 -1.88 -10.49
C THR A 14 11.51 -1.15 -9.62
N SER A 15 10.51 -1.86 -9.08
CA SER A 15 9.53 -1.27 -8.19
C SER A 15 10.17 -0.83 -6.88
N GLN A 16 9.75 0.34 -6.40
CA GLN A 16 10.25 0.96 -5.17
C GLN A 16 9.23 0.88 -4.02
N GLY A 17 8.01 0.40 -4.26
CA GLY A 17 6.99 0.27 -3.21
C GLY A 17 5.56 0.38 -3.74
N ILE A 18 4.78 1.27 -3.13
CA ILE A 18 3.38 1.53 -3.44
C ILE A 18 3.30 2.68 -4.43
N TYR A 19 2.52 2.51 -5.49
CA TYR A 19 2.27 3.57 -6.46
C TYR A 19 0.81 3.99 -6.47
N LYS A 20 0.54 5.19 -6.97
CA LYS A 20 -0.79 5.67 -7.32
C LYS A 20 -0.82 6.24 -8.74
N ALA A 21 -1.98 6.23 -9.38
CA ALA A 21 -2.19 6.84 -10.69
C ALA A 21 -3.61 7.39 -10.83
N ASP A 22 -3.78 8.30 -11.79
CA ASP A 22 -5.09 8.75 -12.26
C ASP A 22 -5.70 7.67 -13.17
N PHE A 23 -6.90 7.19 -12.84
CA PHE A 23 -7.72 6.34 -13.69
C PHE A 23 -8.88 7.14 -14.28
N ASP A 24 -8.94 7.24 -15.60
CA ASP A 24 -10.07 7.82 -16.30
C ASP A 24 -11.13 6.76 -16.58
N THR A 25 -12.22 6.81 -15.83
CA THR A 25 -13.35 5.86 -15.92
C THR A 25 -14.12 5.93 -17.24
N GLU A 26 -13.99 7.01 -18.02
CA GLU A 26 -14.66 7.15 -19.30
C GLU A 26 -13.86 6.48 -20.44
N THR A 27 -12.53 6.52 -20.35
CA THR A 27 -11.63 6.03 -21.40
C THR A 27 -10.91 4.73 -21.04
N GLY A 28 -10.87 4.38 -19.75
CA GLY A 28 -10.12 3.25 -19.21
C GLY A 28 -8.60 3.49 -19.11
N GLN A 29 -8.13 4.73 -19.31
CA GLN A 29 -6.70 5.03 -19.33
C GLN A 29 -6.15 5.32 -17.92
N LEU A 30 -4.91 4.87 -17.70
CA LEU A 30 -4.11 5.22 -16.52
C LEU A 30 -3.05 6.27 -16.91
N ALA A 31 -2.90 7.30 -16.09
CA ALA A 31 -1.92 8.37 -16.28
C ALA A 31 -1.30 8.82 -14.95
N ASN A 32 -0.21 9.60 -15.00
CA ASN A 32 0.42 10.22 -13.84
C ASN A 32 0.79 9.21 -12.74
N LEU A 33 1.54 8.17 -13.12
CA LEU A 33 2.04 7.19 -12.15
C LEU A 33 3.06 7.85 -11.21
N GLU A 34 2.80 7.80 -9.92
CA GLU A 34 3.63 8.38 -8.87
C GLU A 34 3.94 7.35 -7.79
N LEU A 35 5.15 7.41 -7.22
CA LEU A 35 5.49 6.66 -6.03
C LEU A 35 4.74 7.30 -4.84
N PHE A 36 3.85 6.54 -4.20
CA PHE A 36 3.12 6.98 -3.03
C PHE A 36 3.93 6.77 -1.75
N ALA A 37 4.51 5.57 -1.59
CA ALA A 37 5.34 5.23 -0.44
C ALA A 37 6.40 4.20 -0.83
N ALA A 38 7.61 4.35 -0.28
CA ALA A 38 8.64 3.32 -0.35
C ALA A 38 8.37 2.28 0.75
N GLU A 39 8.18 1.02 0.35
CA GLU A 39 7.94 -0.11 1.26
C GLU A 39 8.50 -1.38 0.60
N PRO A 40 9.15 -2.28 1.35
CA PRO A 40 9.58 -3.55 0.79
C PRO A 40 8.41 -4.50 0.46
N SER A 41 8.22 -4.77 -0.83
CA SER A 41 7.21 -5.71 -1.36
C SER A 41 5.79 -5.58 -0.75
N PRO A 42 5.15 -4.39 -0.85
CA PRO A 42 3.79 -4.13 -0.37
C PRO A 42 2.75 -4.78 -1.30
N THR A 43 2.65 -6.10 -1.25
CA THR A 43 1.90 -6.89 -2.24
C THR A 43 0.38 -6.85 -2.09
N TYR A 44 -0.12 -6.35 -0.97
CA TYR A 44 -1.55 -6.22 -0.71
C TYR A 44 -1.83 -4.95 0.09
N LEU A 45 -2.87 -4.23 -0.29
CA LEU A 45 -3.23 -2.93 0.27
C LEU A 45 -4.67 -2.96 0.78
N ALA A 46 -4.92 -2.23 1.87
CA ALA A 46 -6.26 -1.93 2.37
C ALA A 46 -6.30 -0.47 2.81
N PHE A 47 -7.48 0.13 2.72
CA PHE A 47 -7.75 1.48 3.23
C PHE A 47 -8.84 1.41 4.28
N ASP A 48 -8.76 2.27 5.28
CA ASP A 48 -9.88 2.55 6.18
C ASP A 48 -10.79 3.67 5.63
N GLN A 49 -11.89 3.96 6.32
CA GLN A 49 -12.79 5.09 5.97
C GLN A 49 -12.13 6.47 6.04
N HIS A 50 -11.01 6.61 6.73
CA HIS A 50 -10.24 7.85 6.85
C HIS A 50 -9.12 7.95 5.80
N GLN A 51 -9.04 6.98 4.88
CA GLN A 51 -8.05 6.89 3.80
C GLN A 51 -6.61 6.65 4.28
N HIS A 52 -6.42 6.17 5.52
CA HIS A 52 -5.13 5.60 5.92
C HIS A 52 -4.87 4.32 5.12
N LEU A 53 -3.61 4.07 4.78
CA LEU A 53 -3.22 2.89 4.01
C LEU A 53 -2.57 1.86 4.92
N TYR A 54 -3.03 0.63 4.83
CA TYR A 54 -2.42 -0.55 5.45
C TYR A 54 -1.90 -1.48 4.37
N THR A 55 -0.68 -1.97 4.53
CA THR A 55 -0.06 -2.89 3.57
C THR A 55 0.62 -4.04 4.27
N VAL A 56 0.71 -5.18 3.59
CA VAL A 56 1.77 -6.15 3.91
C VAL A 56 3.11 -5.42 3.88
N GLY A 57 3.94 -5.61 4.90
CA GLY A 57 5.23 -4.96 5.02
C GLY A 57 6.29 -5.84 5.66
N SER A 58 7.51 -5.32 5.68
CA SER A 58 8.63 -5.97 6.36
C SER A 58 9.66 -4.95 6.82
N GLU A 59 10.25 -5.20 7.98
CA GLU A 59 11.29 -4.37 8.58
C GLU A 59 12.30 -5.31 9.28
N ASP A 60 13.60 -5.05 9.14
CA ASP A 60 14.67 -5.84 9.77
C ASP A 60 14.53 -7.38 9.62
N ASP A 61 14.28 -7.85 8.39
CA ASP A 61 14.04 -9.26 8.04
C ASP A 61 12.81 -9.92 8.71
N LYS A 62 11.94 -9.11 9.33
CA LYS A 62 10.67 -9.53 9.94
C LYS A 62 9.50 -9.18 9.03
N GLY A 63 8.44 -9.99 9.10
CA GLY A 63 7.23 -9.83 8.32
C GLY A 63 6.08 -9.27 9.15
N GLY A 64 5.19 -8.52 8.51
CA GLY A 64 3.98 -8.03 9.18
C GLY A 64 3.22 -7.00 8.34
N ILE A 65 2.80 -5.92 8.99
CA ILE A 65 1.99 -4.85 8.41
C ILE A 65 2.70 -3.50 8.59
N ALA A 66 2.64 -2.64 7.57
CA ALA A 66 3.00 -1.24 7.65
C ALA A 66 1.74 -0.37 7.49
N ALA A 67 1.67 0.72 8.25
CA ALA A 67 0.58 1.70 8.19
C ALA A 67 1.10 3.06 7.74
N TYR A 68 0.33 3.74 6.89
CA TYR A 68 0.67 5.03 6.30
C TYR A 68 -0.47 6.02 6.46
N GLN A 69 -0.10 7.27 6.67
CA GLN A 69 -0.99 8.42 6.62
C GLN A 69 -1.48 8.68 5.19
N THR A 70 -2.52 9.50 5.05
CA THR A 70 -3.14 9.82 3.74
C THR A 70 -2.17 10.48 2.75
N ASP A 71 -1.11 11.12 3.25
CA ASP A 71 -0.07 11.78 2.45
C ASP A 71 1.09 10.85 2.05
N GLY A 72 1.06 9.58 2.48
CA GLY A 72 2.12 8.61 2.25
C GLY A 72 3.22 8.60 3.31
N SER A 73 3.09 9.39 4.38
CA SER A 73 4.01 9.33 5.52
C SER A 73 3.82 8.04 6.31
N LEU A 74 4.92 7.34 6.62
CA LEU A 74 4.90 6.14 7.45
C LEU A 74 4.42 6.49 8.87
N LEU A 75 3.43 5.74 9.36
CA LEU A 75 2.98 5.81 10.76
C LEU A 75 3.80 4.86 11.63
N ASN A 76 3.83 3.57 11.27
CA ASN A 76 4.61 2.54 11.93
C ASN A 76 4.66 1.22 11.14
N HIS A 77 5.55 0.34 11.57
CA HIS A 77 5.56 -1.09 11.25
C HIS A 77 5.14 -1.91 12.47
N VAL A 78 4.37 -2.97 12.24
CA VAL A 78 4.05 -4.01 13.23
C VAL A 78 4.52 -5.33 12.64
N VAL A 79 5.69 -5.80 13.09
CA VAL A 79 6.38 -6.95 12.49
C VAL A 79 6.83 -7.95 13.56
N GLU A 80 6.84 -9.22 13.18
CA GLU A 80 7.36 -10.33 13.99
C GLU A 80 8.29 -11.22 13.16
N GLU A 81 9.08 -12.05 13.85
CA GLU A 81 9.95 -13.01 13.19
C GLU A 81 9.13 -13.94 12.29
N GLY A 82 9.48 -13.94 11.00
CA GLY A 82 8.76 -14.74 10.01
C GLY A 82 8.65 -14.03 8.66
N ALA A 83 8.06 -14.75 7.71
CA ALA A 83 7.83 -14.22 6.38
C ALA A 83 6.72 -13.14 6.38
N PRO A 84 6.77 -12.17 5.46
CA PRO A 84 5.68 -11.22 5.25
C PRO A 84 4.36 -11.94 4.92
N HIS A 85 3.25 -11.35 5.36
CA HIS A 85 1.91 -11.88 5.11
C HIS A 85 1.51 -11.77 3.63
N CYS A 86 0.37 -12.37 3.25
CA CYS A 86 -0.08 -12.41 1.86
C CYS A 86 -1.39 -11.65 1.61
N TYR A 87 -2.01 -11.11 2.66
CA TYR A 87 -3.30 -10.42 2.60
C TYR A 87 -3.45 -9.49 3.81
N VAL A 88 -4.13 -8.36 3.62
CA VAL A 88 -4.53 -7.42 4.67
C VAL A 88 -5.92 -6.86 4.36
N ALA A 89 -6.73 -6.62 5.39
CA ALA A 89 -8.03 -5.96 5.31
C ALA A 89 -8.32 -5.18 6.59
N VAL A 90 -9.20 -4.20 6.50
CA VAL A 90 -9.68 -3.38 7.63
C VAL A 90 -11.08 -3.86 8.05
N ASP A 91 -11.32 -3.94 9.36
CA ASP A 91 -12.64 -4.17 9.95
C ASP A 91 -13.15 -2.90 10.62
N GLU A 92 -13.82 -2.05 9.83
CA GLU A 92 -14.35 -0.74 10.23
C GLU A 92 -15.26 -0.77 11.46
N LYS A 93 -15.93 -1.91 11.74
CA LYS A 93 -16.91 -1.98 12.84
C LYS A 93 -16.26 -2.08 14.22
N ARG A 94 -14.94 -2.29 14.27
CA ARG A 94 -14.19 -2.51 15.50
C ARG A 94 -13.13 -1.43 15.77
N ASP A 95 -13.08 -0.38 14.94
CA ASP A 95 -12.25 0.82 15.17
C ASP A 95 -12.78 1.70 16.31
#